data_AF-A0A078G1J8-F1
#
_entry.id   AF-A0A078G1J8-F1
#
_cell.length_a   1.000
_cell.length_b   1.000
_cell.length_c   1.000
_cell.angle_alpha   90.00
_cell.angle_beta   90.00
_cell.angle_gamma   90.00
#
_symmetry.space_group_name_H-M   'P 1'
#
loop_
_entity.id
_entity.type
_entity.pdbx_description
1 polymer ?
#
loop_
_entity_poly.entity_id
_entity_poly.type
_entity_poly.pdbx_seq_one_letter_code
_entity_poly.pdbx_strand_id
1 'polypeptide(L)' 'MSFEITLIPHIKKRLACGDYGNGAMAEPSLIYSTVRLFWESQAHQLSAGTS' A
#
# COMPACT_ATOMS: atom_id res chain seq x y z
N MET A 1 -17.87 -13.94 4.65
CA MET A 1 -16.65 -13.80 5.47
C MET A 1 -15.63 -13.08 4.60
N SER A 2 -15.47 -11.78 4.81
CA SER A 2 -14.60 -10.91 4.02
C SER A 2 -13.27 -10.79 4.78
N PHE A 3 -12.16 -11.12 4.14
CA PHE A 3 -10.84 -10.85 4.72
C PHE A 3 -10.54 -9.36 4.65
N GLU A 4 -9.87 -8.84 5.67
CA GLU A 4 -9.37 -7.47 5.65
C GLU A 4 -8.10 -7.42 4.79
N ILE A 5 -8.25 -6.94 3.56
CA ILE A 5 -7.17 -6.82 2.59
C ILE A 5 -7.16 -5.39 2.09
N THR A 6 -6.05 -4.68 2.27
CA THR A 6 -5.83 -3.35 1.70
C THR A 6 -5.07 -3.50 0.38
N LEU A 7 -5.67 -3.03 -0.72
CA LEU A 7 -5.07 -3.06 -2.04
C LEU A 7 -4.15 -1.85 -2.23
N ILE A 8 -2.84 -2.10 -2.42
CA ILE A 8 -1.91 -1.06 -2.87
C ILE A 8 -2.06 -0.93 -4.38
N PRO A 9 -2.38 0.26 -4.91
CA PRO A 9 -2.64 0.44 -6.34
C PRO A 9 -1.38 0.15 -7.15
N HIS A 10 -1.55 -0.54 -8.28
CA HIS A 10 -0.49 -0.76 -9.26
C HIS A 10 -0.11 0.56 -9.95
N ILE A 11 1.10 0.62 -10.51
CA ILE A 11 1.52 1.80 -11.25
C ILE A 11 0.92 1.76 -12.65
N LYS A 12 0.27 2.85 -13.08
CA LYS A 12 -0.02 3.08 -14.50
C LYS A 12 1.24 3.63 -15.17
N LYS A 13 2.14 2.74 -15.56
CA LYS A 13 3.35 3.09 -16.32
C LYS A 13 3.21 2.63 -17.76
N ARG A 14 3.93 3.32 -18.65
CA ARG A 14 4.09 2.92 -20.04
C ARG A 14 4.92 1.64 -20.06
N LEU A 15 4.31 0.54 -20.48
CA LEU A 15 4.95 -0.77 -20.57
C LEU A 15 6.01 -0.77 -21.69
N ALA A 16 6.83 -1.81 -21.75
CA ALA A 16 7.87 -1.95 -22.77
C ALA A 16 7.32 -1.85 -24.21
N CYS A 17 6.06 -2.24 -24.43
CA CYS A 17 5.37 -2.12 -25.72
C CYS A 17 4.80 -0.72 -26.01
N GLY A 18 4.94 0.23 -25.09
CA GLY A 18 4.47 1.59 -25.24
C GLY A 18 3.04 1.85 -24.75
N ASP A 19 2.31 0.82 -24.32
CA ASP A 19 0.95 0.91 -23.79
C ASP A 19 0.92 1.33 -22.32
N TYR A 20 -0.08 2.11 -21.92
CA TYR A 20 -0.36 2.36 -20.51
C TYR A 20 -1.12 1.16 -19.93
N GLY A 21 -0.42 0.31 -19.18
CA GLY A 21 -0.98 -0.92 -18.64
C GLY A 21 -1.34 -0.83 -17.16
N ASN A 22 -2.41 -1.53 -16.78
CA ASN A 22 -2.64 -1.99 -15.41
C ASN A 22 -1.86 -3.31 -15.22
N GLY A 23 -1.10 -3.45 -14.14
CA GLY A 23 -0.43 -4.72 -13.80
C GLY A 23 1.08 -4.61 -13.54
N ALA A 24 1.69 -3.44 -13.70
CA ALA A 24 3.01 -3.20 -13.16
C ALA A 24 2.92 -3.08 -11.63
N MET A 25 3.70 -3.88 -10.91
CA MET A 25 3.78 -3.82 -9.45
C MET A 25 4.00 -2.38 -8.97
N ALA A 26 3.40 -2.02 -7.82
CA ALA A 26 3.73 -0.78 -7.12
C ALA A 26 5.25 -0.70 -6.87
N GLU A 27 5.81 0.52 -6.87
CA GLU A 27 7.25 0.67 -6.58
C GLU A 27 7.56 0.09 -5.19
N PRO A 28 8.71 -0.59 -5.01
CA PRO A 28 9.09 -1.14 -3.71
C PRO A 28 9.08 -0.11 -2.58
N SER A 29 9.48 1.13 -2.88
CA SER A 29 9.43 2.26 -1.94
C SER A 29 8.00 2.62 -1.53
N LEU A 30 7.05 2.62 -2.48
CA LEU A 30 5.65 2.88 -2.20
C LEU A 30 5.09 1.80 -1.28
N ILE A 31 5.32 0.52 -1.60
CA ILE A 31 4.88 -0.61 -0.78
C ILE A 31 5.43 -0.48 0.65
N TYR A 32 6.74 -0.25 0.80
CA TYR A 32 7.37 -0.11 2.11
C TYR A 32 6.76 1.05 2.92
N SER A 33 6.59 2.23 2.30
CA SER A 33 6.03 3.39 2.98
C SER A 33 4.58 3.17 3.42
N THR A 34 3.75 2.53 2.59
CA THR A 34 2.35 2.23 2.92
C THR A 34 2.25 1.30 4.12
N VAL A 35 3.01 0.20 4.12
CA VAL A 35 3.00 -0.75 5.24
C VAL A 35 3.53 -0.11 6.52
N ARG A 36 4.60 0.67 6.43
CA ARG A 36 5.20 1.35 7.57
C ARG A 36 4.23 2.35 8.22
N LEU A 37 3.62 3.23 7.42
CA LEU A 37 2.69 4.23 7.94
C LEU A 37 1.44 3.58 8.56
N PHE A 38 0.93 2.51 7.95
CA PHE A 38 -0.19 1.75 8.53
C PHE A 38 0.17 1.17 9.90
N TRP A 39 1.35 0.56 10.02
CA TRP A 39 1.82 -0.01 11.28
C TRP A 39 2.01 1.06 12.37
N GLU A 40 2.67 2.17 12.03
CA GLU A 40 2.88 3.30 12.95
C GLU A 40 1.54 3.88 13.44
N SER A 41 0.56 4.06 12.53
CA SER A 41 -0.78 4.53 12.90
C SER A 41 -1.48 3.59 13.88
N GLN A 42 -1.36 2.27 13.71
CA GLN A 42 -1.95 1.32 14.65
C GLN A 42 -1.24 1.35 16.02
N ALA A 43 0.08 1.48 16.05
CA ALA A 43 0.84 1.64 17.30
C ALA A 43 0.42 2.91 18.07
N HIS A 44 0.16 4.02 17.36
CA HIS A 44 -0.37 5.24 17.96
C HIS A 44 -1.78 5.05 18.54
N GLN A 45 -2.67 4.36 17.83
CA GLN A 45 -4.03 4.05 18.31
C GLN A 45 -4.01 3.19 19.58
N LEU A 46 -3.10 2.21 19.66
CA LEU A 46 -2.89 1.38 20.85
C LEU A 46 -2.41 2.21 22.06
N SER A 47 -1.53 3.19 21.85
CA SER A 47 -1.05 4.07 22.92
C SER A 47 -2.09 5.09 23.41
N ALA A 48 -3.03 5.48 22.54
CA ALA A 48 -4.08 6.45 22.86
C ALA A 48 -5.30 5.81 23.56
N GLY A 49 -5.48 4.49 23.45
CA GLY A 49 -6.57 3.75 24.09
C GLY A 49 -6.32 3.36 25.55
N THR A 50 -5.18 3.71 26.15
CA THR A 50 -4.83 3.41 27.54
C THR A 50 -4.85 4.63 28.46
N SER A 51 -5.57 5.69 28.11
CA SER A 51 -5.80 6.87 28.97
C SER A 51 -7.23 6.90 29.51
#